data_AF-A0A0A2UTT2-F1
#
_entry.id   AF-A0A0A2UTT2-F1
#
_cell.length_a   1.000
_cell.length_b   1.000
_cell.length_c   1.000
_cell.angle_alpha   90.00
_cell.angle_beta   90.00
_cell.angle_gamma   90.00
#
_symmetry.space_group_name_H-M   'P 1'
#
loop_
_entity.id
_entity.type
_entity.pdbx_description
1 polymer ?
#
loop_
_entity_poly.entity_id
_entity_poly.type
_entity_poly.pdbx_seq_one_letter_code
_entity_poly.pdbx_strand_id
1 'polypeptide(L)'
;MSMINRNPFRPEGWQQTDPFLDMNQNHIPDQHDLFEDVDQNGMADERQLALDLDKDGVPDHSDITLDFDENGIDDEYDVGFDMDHDGIQDTNDLNVDLDGNGITDGLV
;
A
#
# COMPACT_ATOMS: atom_id res chain seq x y z
N MET A 1 -17.66 16.47 4.71
CA MET A 1 -17.23 16.15 3.33
C MET A 1 -16.31 14.96 3.45
N SER A 2 -16.69 13.86 2.79
CA SER A 2 -16.11 12.53 2.96
C SER A 2 -14.61 12.55 2.68
N MET A 3 -13.79 12.32 3.71
CA MET A 3 -12.44 11.82 3.50
C MET A 3 -12.64 10.37 3.08
N ILE A 4 -12.84 10.16 1.78
CA ILE A 4 -12.59 8.85 1.21
C ILE A 4 -11.09 8.68 1.44
N ASN A 5 -10.74 7.92 2.47
CA ASN A 5 -9.47 7.21 2.53
C ASN A 5 -9.39 6.45 1.21
N ARG A 6 -8.84 7.10 0.18
CA ARG A 6 -8.33 6.39 -0.97
C ARG A 6 -7.18 5.63 -0.37
N ASN A 7 -7.37 4.34 -0.18
CA ASN A 7 -6.27 3.46 0.09
C ASN A 7 -5.32 3.66 -1.12
N PRO A 8 -4.15 4.30 -0.94
CA PRO A 8 -3.24 4.60 -2.06
C PRO A 8 -2.86 3.34 -2.83
N PHE A 9 -2.90 2.20 -2.18
CA PHE A 9 -2.53 0.93 -2.76
C PHE A 9 -3.45 0.46 -3.88
N ARG A 10 -4.77 0.72 -3.84
CA ARG A 10 -5.70 0.11 -4.82
C ARG A 10 -6.97 0.94 -5.11
N PRO A 11 -7.48 0.87 -6.36
CA PRO A 11 -8.54 1.73 -6.87
C PRO A 11 -9.89 1.60 -6.12
N GLU A 12 -10.79 2.53 -6.42
CA GLU A 12 -12.17 2.54 -5.90
C GLU A 12 -12.86 1.18 -6.10
N GLY A 13 -13.18 0.50 -4.99
CA GLY A 13 -13.85 -0.81 -5.00
C GLY A 13 -13.07 -1.90 -4.26
N TRP A 14 -11.77 -1.72 -4.05
CA TRP A 14 -10.95 -2.72 -3.38
C TRP A 14 -11.38 -3.00 -1.93
N GLN A 15 -11.38 -4.28 -1.56
CA GLN A 15 -11.65 -4.75 -0.20
C GLN A 15 -10.51 -5.64 0.27
N GLN A 16 -9.93 -5.29 1.42
CA GLN A 16 -8.99 -6.15 2.12
C GLN A 16 -9.68 -7.48 2.46
N THR A 17 -9.07 -8.59 2.05
CA THR A 17 -9.52 -9.95 2.34
C THR A 17 -8.60 -10.70 3.28
N ASP A 18 -7.34 -10.30 3.42
CA ASP A 18 -6.43 -10.96 4.36
C ASP A 18 -6.63 -10.44 5.79
N PRO A 19 -7.14 -11.27 6.73
CA PRO A 19 -7.23 -10.90 8.14
C PRO A 19 -5.88 -10.91 8.87
N PHE A 20 -4.82 -11.42 8.24
CA PHE A 20 -3.47 -11.54 8.80
C PHE A 20 -2.46 -10.55 8.24
N LEU A 21 -2.89 -9.64 7.34
CA LEU A 21 -2.07 -8.58 6.77
C LEU A 21 -1.24 -7.90 7.86
N ASP A 22 0.08 -7.89 7.69
CA ASP A 22 1.10 -7.41 8.63
C ASP A 22 2.21 -6.71 7.85
N MET A 23 1.93 -5.51 7.34
CA MET A 23 2.82 -4.76 6.44
C MET A 23 4.18 -4.44 7.06
N ASN A 24 4.25 -4.28 8.38
CA ASN A 24 5.48 -3.99 9.11
C ASN A 24 6.18 -5.25 9.67
N GLN A 25 5.64 -6.44 9.39
CA GLN A 25 6.16 -7.76 9.74
C GLN A 25 6.45 -7.94 11.25
N ASN A 26 5.67 -7.30 12.12
CA ASN A 26 5.86 -7.33 13.56
C ASN A 26 5.09 -8.47 14.26
N HIS A 27 4.40 -9.31 13.49
CA HIS A 27 3.58 -10.46 13.89
C HIS A 27 2.28 -10.07 14.60
N ILE A 28 1.82 -8.84 14.43
CA ILE A 28 0.50 -8.37 14.85
C ILE A 28 -0.21 -7.91 13.57
N PRO A 29 -1.34 -8.54 13.20
CA PRO A 29 -2.08 -8.08 12.03
C PRO A 29 -2.45 -6.60 12.15
N ASP A 30 -2.36 -5.86 11.06
CA ASP A 30 -2.50 -4.40 10.97
C ASP A 30 -3.79 -3.91 11.64
N GLN A 31 -4.92 -4.59 11.41
CA GLN A 31 -6.21 -4.29 12.07
C GLN A 31 -6.20 -4.35 13.61
N HIS A 32 -5.15 -4.92 14.19
CA HIS A 32 -4.91 -5.07 15.63
C HIS A 32 -3.59 -4.42 16.08
N ASP A 33 -2.83 -3.83 15.17
CA ASP A 33 -1.56 -3.20 15.48
C ASP A 33 -1.76 -1.72 15.84
N LEU A 34 -1.30 -1.35 17.04
CA LEU A 34 -1.28 0.06 17.47
C LEU A 34 -0.03 0.80 16.98
N PHE A 35 0.93 0.05 16.44
CA PHE A 35 2.20 0.53 15.92
C PHE A 35 2.38 0.17 14.45
N GLU A 36 1.26 0.05 13.73
CA GLU A 36 1.22 -0.07 12.28
C GLU A 36 2.13 1.01 11.66
N ASP A 37 2.95 0.62 10.70
CA ASP A 37 4.02 1.43 10.09
C ASP A 37 4.08 1.04 8.62
N VAL A 38 3.03 1.41 7.89
CA VAL A 38 2.78 0.89 6.53
C VAL A 38 3.83 1.38 5.54
N ASP A 39 4.34 2.61 5.69
CA ASP A 39 5.42 3.14 4.86
C ASP A 39 6.83 2.66 5.30
N GLN A 40 6.88 1.85 6.37
CA GLN A 40 8.08 1.26 6.95
C GLN A 40 9.18 2.27 7.27
N ASN A 41 8.80 3.50 7.66
CA ASN A 41 9.76 4.57 7.96
C ASN A 41 10.30 4.52 9.41
N GLY A 42 9.78 3.60 10.23
CA GLY A 42 10.16 3.40 11.64
C GLY A 42 9.37 4.25 12.63
N MET A 43 8.29 4.90 12.18
CA MET A 43 7.39 5.71 12.99
C MET A 43 5.96 5.23 12.78
N ALA A 44 5.30 4.75 13.83
CA ALA A 44 3.92 4.30 13.73
C ALA A 44 3.00 5.34 13.06
N ASP A 45 2.13 4.89 12.15
CA ASP A 45 1.22 5.68 11.32
C ASP A 45 0.38 6.66 12.16
N GLU A 46 -0.08 6.24 13.35
CA GLU A 46 -0.84 7.10 14.27
C GLU A 46 -0.07 8.35 14.75
N ARG A 47 1.26 8.35 14.62
CA ARG A 47 2.15 9.45 14.99
C ARG A 47 2.64 10.24 13.79
N GLN A 48 2.48 9.71 12.59
CA GLN A 48 2.88 10.38 11.36
C GLN A 48 1.92 11.55 11.06
N LEU A 49 2.43 12.59 10.41
CA LEU A 49 1.59 13.68 9.91
C LEU A 49 0.86 13.29 8.64
N ALA A 50 1.50 12.44 7.85
CA ALA A 50 1.01 11.84 6.62
C ALA A 50 1.97 10.70 6.22
N LEU A 51 1.44 9.74 5.48
CA LEU A 51 2.19 8.65 4.86
C LEU A 51 3.02 9.17 3.67
N ASP A 52 4.12 8.49 3.40
CA ASP A 52 5.09 8.72 2.31
C ASP A 52 5.58 7.35 1.82
N LEU A 53 4.72 6.66 1.06
CA LEU A 53 4.88 5.22 0.78
C LEU A 53 5.99 4.90 -0.22
N ASP A 54 6.16 5.75 -1.23
CA ASP A 54 7.24 5.66 -2.21
C ASP A 54 8.56 6.30 -1.72
N LYS A 55 8.53 6.90 -0.52
CA LYS A 55 9.69 7.41 0.23
C LYS A 55 10.45 8.49 -0.53
N ASP A 56 9.74 9.28 -1.34
CA ASP A 56 10.33 10.37 -2.12
C ASP A 56 10.49 11.67 -1.27
N GLY A 57 9.90 11.68 -0.07
CA GLY A 57 9.93 12.80 0.88
C GLY A 57 8.76 13.79 0.73
N VAL A 58 7.80 13.50 -0.15
CA VAL A 58 6.57 14.24 -0.37
C VAL A 58 5.41 13.42 0.17
N PRO A 59 4.61 13.95 1.12
CA PRO A 59 3.47 13.20 1.63
C PRO A 59 2.46 12.80 0.54
N ASP A 60 1.98 11.56 0.56
CA ASP A 60 1.14 10.98 -0.51
C ASP A 60 -0.06 11.87 -0.90
N HIS A 61 -0.72 12.48 0.10
CA HIS A 61 -1.90 13.33 -0.12
C HIS A 61 -1.59 14.63 -0.89
N SER A 62 -0.32 14.98 -1.01
CA SER A 62 0.20 16.16 -1.69
C SER A 62 1.13 15.82 -2.85
N ASP A 63 1.47 14.55 -3.02
CA ASP A 63 2.33 14.11 -4.10
C ASP A 63 1.54 13.91 -5.41
N ILE A 64 2.18 14.30 -6.50
CA ILE A 64 1.66 14.23 -7.86
C ILE A 64 2.53 13.34 -8.75
N THR A 65 3.56 12.72 -8.18
CA THR A 65 4.54 11.88 -8.88
C THR A 65 4.71 10.54 -8.17
N LEU A 66 3.62 10.02 -7.59
CA LEU A 66 3.60 8.77 -6.83
C LEU A 66 4.24 7.64 -7.64
N ASP A 67 5.11 6.87 -7.01
CA ASP A 67 5.83 5.72 -7.60
C ASP A 67 5.86 4.56 -6.59
N PHE A 68 4.67 4.03 -6.22
CA PHE A 68 4.56 3.10 -5.09
C PHE A 68 5.26 1.76 -5.31
N ASP A 69 5.40 1.32 -6.57
CA ASP A 69 6.15 0.11 -6.90
C ASP A 69 7.66 0.39 -7.13
N GLU A 70 8.10 1.63 -6.87
CA GLU A 70 9.48 2.11 -6.94
C GLU A 70 10.17 1.80 -8.29
N ASN A 71 9.42 1.80 -9.39
CA ASN A 71 9.92 1.43 -10.72
C ASN A 71 10.43 2.63 -11.55
N GLY A 72 10.22 3.85 -11.06
CA GLY A 72 10.65 5.10 -11.67
C GLY A 72 9.67 5.68 -12.69
N ILE A 73 8.44 5.17 -12.72
CA ILE A 73 7.34 5.66 -13.56
C ILE A 73 6.21 6.07 -12.62
N ASP A 74 5.78 7.33 -12.74
CA ASP A 74 4.62 7.84 -12.04
C ASP A 74 3.38 6.95 -12.26
N ASP A 75 2.77 6.52 -11.16
CA ASP A 75 1.61 5.62 -11.07
C ASP A 75 0.44 6.06 -11.97
N GLU A 76 0.25 7.37 -12.20
CA GLU A 76 -0.79 7.87 -13.11
C GLU A 76 -0.55 7.40 -14.56
N TYR A 77 0.71 7.16 -14.92
CA TYR A 77 1.14 6.78 -16.26
C TYR A 77 1.67 5.35 -16.33
N ASP A 78 1.77 4.66 -15.20
CA ASP A 78 2.33 3.32 -15.18
C ASP A 78 1.30 2.23 -15.54
N VAL A 79 1.47 1.69 -16.74
CA VAL A 79 0.69 0.53 -17.22
C VAL A 79 1.26 -0.80 -16.73
N GLY A 80 2.49 -0.77 -16.19
CA GLY A 80 3.24 -1.89 -15.68
C GLY A 80 3.09 -2.11 -14.18
N PHE A 81 2.37 -1.23 -13.50
CA PHE A 81 2.23 -1.18 -12.05
C PHE A 81 2.02 -2.57 -11.43
N ASP A 82 2.95 -2.95 -10.58
CA ASP A 82 3.11 -4.29 -9.99
C ASP A 82 3.65 -4.13 -8.56
N MET A 83 2.75 -3.93 -7.62
CA MET A 83 3.10 -3.43 -6.28
C MET A 83 3.79 -4.47 -5.39
N ASP A 84 3.43 -5.74 -5.52
CA ASP A 84 4.07 -6.83 -4.77
C ASP A 84 5.25 -7.48 -5.53
N HIS A 85 5.56 -6.94 -6.72
CA HIS A 85 6.67 -7.35 -7.58
C HIS A 85 6.64 -8.84 -7.95
N ASP A 86 5.45 -9.43 -8.10
CA ASP A 86 5.29 -10.84 -8.44
C ASP A 86 5.43 -11.12 -9.96
N GLY A 87 5.49 -10.05 -10.76
CA GLY A 87 5.61 -10.08 -12.22
C GLY A 87 4.27 -10.09 -12.96
N ILE A 88 3.16 -9.90 -12.25
CA ILE A 88 1.80 -9.76 -12.78
C ILE A 88 1.31 -8.35 -12.44
N GLN A 89 1.03 -7.57 -13.47
CA GLN A 89 0.46 -6.23 -13.31
C GLN A 89 -0.81 -6.26 -12.47
N ASP A 90 -0.95 -5.34 -11.51
CA ASP A 90 -2.08 -5.22 -10.58
C ASP A 90 -3.45 -5.22 -11.29
N THR A 91 -3.52 -4.65 -12.50
CA THR A 91 -4.76 -4.63 -13.31
C THR A 91 -5.25 -6.02 -13.71
N ASN A 92 -4.37 -7.02 -13.70
CA ASN A 92 -4.63 -8.42 -14.04
C ASN A 92 -4.34 -9.37 -12.87
N ASP A 93 -3.77 -8.86 -11.78
CA ASP A 93 -3.44 -9.70 -10.64
C ASP A 93 -4.63 -9.86 -9.69
N LEU A 94 -4.89 -11.12 -9.36
CA LEU A 94 -5.94 -11.53 -8.44
C LEU A 94 -5.37 -11.96 -7.10
N ASN A 95 -4.04 -11.97 -6.93
CA ASN A 95 -3.40 -12.55 -5.75
C ASN A 95 -2.45 -11.62 -5.00
N VAL A 96 -2.36 -10.34 -5.34
CA VAL A 96 -1.44 -9.37 -4.75
C VAL A 96 -1.26 -9.55 -3.23
N ASP A 97 -0.01 -9.73 -2.82
CA ASP A 97 0.47 -10.17 -1.49
C ASP A 97 1.65 -9.28 -1.04
N LEU A 98 1.34 -8.10 -0.48
CA LEU A 98 2.29 -7.05 -0.16
C LEU A 98 3.18 -7.38 1.05
N ASP A 99 2.68 -8.16 2.00
CA ASP A 99 3.44 -8.59 3.18
C ASP A 99 4.20 -9.92 2.96
N GLY A 100 3.92 -10.60 1.85
CA GLY A 100 4.57 -11.84 1.42
C GLY A 100 4.17 -13.07 2.24
N ASN A 101 3.00 -13.06 2.87
CA ASN A 101 2.55 -14.13 3.75
C ASN A 101 1.86 -15.29 2.98
N GLY A 102 1.64 -15.14 1.68
CA GLY A 102 1.03 -16.13 0.80
C GLY A 102 -0.50 -16.14 0.82
N ILE A 103 -1.13 -15.11 1.39
CA ILE A 103 -2.57 -14.85 1.40
C ILE A 103 -2.79 -13.55 0.64
N THR A 104 -3.72 -13.58 -0.31
CA THR A 104 -4.07 -12.37 -1.06
C THR A 104 -4.66 -11.30 -0.15
N ASP A 105 -4.05 -10.12 -0.17
CA ASP A 105 -4.41 -9.00 0.69
C ASP A 105 -5.80 -8.48 0.42
N GLY A 106 -6.28 -8.57 -0.83
CA GLY A 106 -7.62 -8.15 -1.20
C GLY A 106 -7.98 -8.29 -2.67
N LEU A 107 -9.24 -7.99 -2.95
CA LEU A 107 -9.85 -8.12 -4.28
C LEU A 107 -10.54 -6.81 -4.68
N VAL A 108 -10.60 -6.54 -5.99
CA VAL A 108 -11.40 -5.46 -6.59
C VAL A 108 -12.83 -5.92 -6.90
#